data_AF-A0A1I5PWU3-F1
#
_entry.id   AF-A0A1I5PWU3-F1
#
_cell.length_a   1.000
_cell.length_b   1.000
_cell.length_c   1.000
_cell.angle_alpha   90.00
_cell.angle_beta   90.00
_cell.angle_gamma   90.00
#
_symmetry.space_group_name_H-M   'P 1'
#
loop_
_entity.id
_entity.type
_entity.pdbx_description
1 polymer ?
#
loop_
_entity_poly.entity_id
_entity_poly.type
_entity_poly.pdbx_seq_one_letter_code
_entity_poly.pdbx_strand_id
1 'polypeptide(L)' 'MPTENQSASDEILIVRQVSRDTDRSYTARCPHCSQVIGLEGDDLDEIRGEQYQHKRCGGWLEVDNAAAFVRELPEAAP' A
#
# COMPACT_ATOMS: atom_id res chain seq x y z
N MET A 1 -19.14 -12.72 -24.18
CA MET A 1 -18.99 -11.57 -23.27
C MET A 1 -17.67 -11.81 -22.54
N PRO A 2 -16.57 -11.10 -22.86
CA PRO A 2 -15.35 -11.27 -22.09
C PRO A 2 -15.58 -10.69 -20.70
N THR A 3 -15.34 -11.52 -19.69
CA THR A 3 -15.31 -11.15 -18.28
C THR A 3 -14.41 -9.94 -18.12
N GLU A 4 -14.96 -8.81 -17.65
CA GLU A 4 -14.18 -7.63 -17.27
C GLU A 4 -13.08 -8.05 -16.32
N ASN A 5 -11.88 -8.18 -16.88
CA ASN A 5 -10.63 -8.24 -16.17
C ASN A 5 -10.54 -6.92 -15.39
N GLN A 6 -11.02 -6.90 -14.14
CA GLN A 6 -10.74 -5.85 -13.16
C GLN A 6 -9.27 -5.95 -12.73
N SER A 7 -8.37 -5.93 -13.72
CA SER A 7 -6.97 -6.27 -13.57
C SER A 7 -6.17 -5.00 -13.75
N ALA A 8 -5.74 -4.44 -12.62
CA ALA A 8 -4.93 -3.23 -12.49
C ALA A 8 -5.59 -2.00 -13.11
N SER A 9 -6.43 -1.30 -12.34
CA SER A 9 -6.67 0.12 -12.65
C SER A 9 -5.30 0.82 -12.64
N ASP A 10 -4.94 1.51 -13.72
CA ASP A 10 -3.81 2.47 -13.81
C ASP A 10 -3.95 3.64 -12.79
N GLU A 11 -4.95 3.58 -11.91
CA GLU A 11 -5.18 4.54 -10.85
C GLU A 11 -4.20 4.29 -9.69
N ILE A 12 -3.36 5.29 -9.45
CA ILE A 12 -2.47 5.31 -8.29
C ILE A 12 -3.33 5.58 -7.07
N LEU A 13 -3.47 4.57 -6.21
CA LEU A 13 -4.29 4.68 -5.00
C LEU A 13 -3.43 5.14 -3.81
N ILE A 14 -3.90 6.17 -3.11
CA ILE A 14 -3.14 6.75 -2.01
C ILE A 14 -3.35 5.96 -0.71
N VAL A 15 -2.25 5.54 -0.09
CA VAL A 15 -2.20 4.85 1.19
C VAL A 15 -1.87 5.85 2.28
N ARG A 16 -2.84 6.10 3.16
CA ARG A 16 -2.69 6.99 4.31
C ARG A 16 -2.25 6.29 5.59
N GLN A 17 -2.11 4.96 5.54
CA GLN A 17 -1.83 4.14 6.70
C GLN A 17 -0.75 3.12 6.37
N VAL A 18 0.33 3.20 7.14
CA VAL A 18 1.44 2.26 7.06
C VAL A 18 1.62 1.64 8.43
N SER A 19 2.01 0.38 8.44
CA SER A 19 2.35 -0.37 9.65
C SER A 19 3.81 -0.75 9.61
N ARG A 20 4.29 -1.29 10.72
CA ARG A 20 5.65 -1.79 10.85
C ARG A 20 5.53 -3.20 11.35
N ASP A 21 6.14 -4.11 10.61
CA ASP A 21 6.18 -5.49 11.01
C ASP A 21 7.21 -5.69 12.14
N THR A 22 7.19 -6.88 12.72
CA THR A 22 8.07 -7.33 13.79
C THR A 22 9.55 -7.22 13.42
N ASP A 23 9.86 -7.34 12.12
CA ASP A 23 11.20 -7.22 11.54
C ASP A 23 11.67 -5.77 11.32
N ARG A 24 10.96 -4.78 11.88
CA ARG A 24 11.21 -3.34 11.72
C ARG A 24 11.00 -2.78 10.31
N SER A 25 10.64 -3.60 9.33
CA SER A 25 10.26 -3.15 7.99
C SER A 25 8.89 -2.48 8.01
N TYR A 26 8.75 -1.37 7.28
CA TYR A 26 7.45 -0.78 7.04
C TYR A 26 6.66 -1.60 6.04
N THR A 27 5.35 -1.67 6.27
CA THR A 27 4.42 -2.37 5.43
C THR A 27 3.19 -1.52 5.17
N ALA A 28 2.69 -1.54 3.94
CA ALA A 28 1.46 -0.87 3.56
C ALA A 28 0.43 -1.89 3.09
N ARG A 29 -0.84 -1.64 3.36
CA ARG A 29 -1.91 -2.41 2.73
C ARG A 29 -2.17 -1.86 1.34
N CYS A 30 -2.02 -2.69 0.33
CA CYS A 30 -2.38 -2.38 -1.04
C CYS A 30 -3.91 -2.20 -1.12
N PRO A 31 -4.42 -1.02 -1.50
CA PRO A 31 -5.86 -0.76 -1.58
C PRO A 31 -6.55 -1.50 -2.74
N HIS A 32 -5.79 -1.99 -3.73
CA HIS A 32 -6.33 -2.74 -4.88
C HIS A 32 -6.70 -4.19 -4.56
N CYS A 33 -5.90 -4.86 -3.73
CA CYS A 33 -6.04 -6.31 -3.49
C CYS A 33 -6.04 -6.69 -2.00
N SER A 34 -6.03 -5.68 -1.11
CA SER A 34 -5.97 -5.82 0.35
C SER A 34 -4.75 -6.59 0.88
N GLN A 35 -3.78 -6.92 0.02
CA GLN A 35 -2.52 -7.56 0.42
C GLN A 35 -1.58 -6.56 1.07
N VAL A 36 -0.79 -7.05 2.02
CA VAL A 36 0.26 -6.27 2.65
C VAL A 36 1.51 -6.32 1.78
N ILE A 37 2.13 -5.17 1.54
CA ILE A 37 3.37 -5.02 0.79
C ILE A 37 4.44 -4.47 1.73
N GLY A 38 5.68 -4.91 1.54
CA GLY A 38 6.83 -4.28 2.20
C GLY A 38 7.18 -2.97 1.50
N LEU A 39 7.41 -1.92 2.29
CA LEU A 39 7.98 -0.67 1.83
C LEU A 39 9.48 -0.67 2.14
N GLU A 40 10.27 -0.20 1.19
CA GLU A 40 11.70 -0.01 1.37
C GLU A 40 11.93 1.40 1.93
N GLY A 41 12.25 1.47 3.22
CA GLY A 41 12.58 2.69 3.95
C GLY A 41 12.81 2.40 5.44
N ASP A 42 13.73 3.14 6.05
CA ASP A 42 14.07 3.00 7.47
C ASP A 42 13.23 3.94 8.35
N ASP A 43 12.77 5.05 7.76
CA ASP A 43 11.92 6.04 8.41
C ASP A 43 10.59 6.29 7.68
N LEU A 44 9.58 6.69 8.47
CA LEU A 44 8.26 7.02 7.96
C LEU A 44 8.29 8.21 6.98
N ASP A 45 9.23 9.14 7.17
CA ASP A 45 9.40 10.32 6.32
C ASP A 45 9.99 9.96 4.95
N GLU A 46 10.86 8.95 4.89
CA GLU A 46 11.43 8.46 3.63
C GLU A 46 10.39 7.77 2.76
N ILE A 47 9.49 7.00 3.36
CA ILE A 47 8.43 6.30 2.62
C ILE A 47 7.26 7.22 2.27
N ARG A 48 7.16 8.43 2.85
CA ARG A 48 6.03 9.36 2.63
C ARG A 48 6.19 10.10 1.31
N GLY A 49 5.15 10.06 0.48
CA GLY A 49 5.19 10.62 -0.88
C GLY A 49 5.88 9.72 -1.89
N GLU A 50 6.36 8.54 -1.48
CA GLU A 50 6.92 7.54 -2.37
C GLU A 50 5.82 6.71 -3.04
N GLN A 51 6.09 6.29 -4.27
CA GLN A 51 5.19 5.45 -5.07
C GLN A 51 5.73 4.04 -5.16
N TYR A 52 4.88 3.07 -4.84
CA TYR A 52 5.21 1.66 -4.86
C TYR A 52 4.27 0.91 -5.82
N GLN A 53 4.84 0.06 -6.65
CA GLN A 53 4.06 -0.82 -7.52
C GLN A 53 3.90 -2.19 -6.87
N HIS A 54 2.66 -2.62 -6.65
CA HIS A 54 2.41 -3.95 -6.13
C HIS A 54 2.63 -5.01 -7.21
N LYS A 55 3.73 -5.76 -7.14
CA LYS A 55 4.12 -6.77 -8.14
C LYS A 55 3.09 -7.88 -8.36
N ARG A 56 2.19 -8.14 -7.39
CA ARG A 56 1.19 -9.22 -7.48
C ARG A 56 -0.07 -8.81 -8.24
N CYS A 57 -0.62 -7.63 -7.95
CA CYS A 57 -1.83 -7.15 -8.60
C CYS A 57 -1.54 -6.17 -9.75
N GLY A 58 -0.29 -5.72 -9.90
CA GLY A 58 0.12 -4.71 -10.87
C GLY A 58 -0.32 -3.28 -10.53
N GLY A 59 -1.05 -3.09 -9.43
CA GLY A 59 -1.62 -1.81 -9.03
C GLY A 59 -0.57 -0.89 -8.42
N TRP A 60 -0.67 0.39 -8.75
CA TRP A 60 0.16 1.45 -8.18
C TRP A 60 -0.47 1.97 -6.90
N LEU A 61 0.39 2.23 -5.91
CA LEU A 61 0.01 2.96 -4.71
C LEU A 61 1.03 4.04 -4.41
N GLU A 62 0.56 5.11 -3.80
CA GLU A 62 1.39 6.21 -3.31
C GLU A 62 1.19 6.33 -1.81
N VAL A 63 2.27 6.42 -1.03
CA VAL A 63 2.13 6.68 0.39
C VAL A 63 1.85 8.17 0.56
N ASP A 64 0.73 8.50 1.21
CA ASP A 64 0.36 9.89 1.46
C ASP A 64 1.46 10.60 2.26
N ASN A 65 1.76 11.87 1.96
CA ASN A 65 2.74 12.61 2.75
C ASN A 65 2.30 12.78 4.22
N ALA A 66 0.99 12.80 4.47
CA ALA A 66 0.38 12.77 5.80
C ALA A 66 0.09 11.34 6.30
N ALA A 67 0.71 10.31 5.71
CA ALA A 67 0.48 8.93 6.13
C ALA A 67 0.78 8.76 7.63
N ALA A 68 -0.18 8.17 8.32
CA ALA A 68 -0.10 7.87 9.74
C ALA A 68 0.46 6.46 9.94
N PHE A 69 1.37 6.34 10.88
CA PHE A 69 1.81 5.06 11.37
C PHE A 69 0.70 4.43 12.23
N VAL A 70 0.26 3.24 11.86
CA VAL A 70 -0.67 2.41 12.65
C VAL A 70 0.04 1.13 13.06
N ARG A 71 -0.16 0.70 14.30
CA ARG A 71 0.47 -0.54 14.80
C ARG A 71 -0.14 -1.80 14.16
N GLU A 72 -1.40 -1.71 13.75
CA GLU A 72 -2.13 -2.77 13.05
C GLU A 72 -2.80 -2.12 11.84
N LEU A 73 -2.60 -2.66 10.63
CA LEU A 73 -3.31 -2.19 9.44
C LEU A 73 -4.78 -2.56 9.62
N PRO A 74 -5.71 -1.59 9.79
CA PRO A 74 -7.12 -1.90 9.98
C PRO A 74 -7.60 -2.65 8.75
N GLU A 75 -8.20 -3.84 8.93
CA GLU A 75 -8.86 -4.58 7.86
C GLU A 75 -9.73 -3.59 7.09
N ALA A 76 -9.46 -3.46 5.78
CA ALA A 76 -10.23 -2.57 4.93
C ALA A 76 -11.70 -2.96 5.13
N ALA A 77 -12.46 -2.06 5.75
CA ALA A 77 -13.86 -2.30 6.05
C ALA A 77 -14.59 -2.57 4.71
N PRO A 78 -15.53 -3.52 4.67
CA PRO A 78 -16.19 -3.99 3.46
C PRO A 78 -16.97 -2.91 2.71
#